data_AF-A0A9W9UQ43-F1
#
_entry.id   AF-A0A9W9UQ43-F1
#
_cell.length_a   1.000
_cell.length_b   1.000
_cell.length_c   1.000
_cell.angle_alpha   90.00
_cell.angle_beta   90.00
_cell.angle_gamma   90.00
#
_symmetry.space_group_name_H-M   'P 1'
#
loop_
_entity.id
_entity.type
_entity.pdbx_description
1 polymer ?
#
loop_
_entity_poly.entity_id
_entity_poly.type
_entity_poly.pdbx_seq_one_letter_code
_entity_poly.pdbx_strand_id
1 'polypeptide(L)'
;MRSFAWLVSLPMVVEAGEVLWSGFFNESATVADFDNWSWSNQVGDWQWYIHGSAATEKYLGLSSDYKNPADSSDEQGIRITIDGTSFWNGQIMERSEIIPQTKADLGSGHLFYHFSLSTAKNNAPNPAFEHQIAFFESHFTELKYGLLSGASGSEDNKLRWCVDGTSHWATELEAGTWYNFAYDIDFDAQTVGLWASNGSHPLAQVVSGISGSTSTNSADWHIGELRLDNGGSNSTSEDWFWSGIFVEEAPVTAAIAGPEAN
;
A
#
# COMPACT_ATOMS: atom_id res chain seq x y z
N MET A 1 -12.96 -32.72 48.27
CA MET A 1 -13.03 -32.63 46.80
C MET A 1 -12.72 -31.19 46.40
N ARG A 2 -11.54 -30.93 45.82
CA ARG A 2 -11.21 -29.65 45.19
C ARG A 2 -10.43 -29.98 43.92
N SER A 3 -11.11 -29.96 42.77
CA SER A 3 -10.47 -30.09 41.47
C SER A 3 -9.77 -28.77 41.13
N PHE A 4 -8.46 -28.84 40.93
CA PHE A 4 -7.70 -27.81 40.23
C PHE A 4 -7.86 -28.06 38.73
N ALA A 5 -8.56 -27.18 38.02
CA ALA A 5 -8.54 -27.17 36.56
C ALA A 5 -7.30 -26.39 36.13
N TRP A 6 -6.34 -27.08 35.50
CA TRP A 6 -5.26 -26.45 34.76
C TRP A 6 -5.79 -26.05 33.39
N LEU A 7 -5.87 -24.74 33.10
CA LEU A 7 -5.98 -24.25 31.74
C LEU A 7 -4.61 -24.45 31.08
N VAL A 8 -4.55 -25.36 30.10
CA VAL A 8 -3.42 -25.46 29.18
C VAL A 8 -3.65 -24.41 28.10
N SER A 9 -2.88 -23.32 28.11
CA SER A 9 -2.79 -22.40 26.98
C SER A 9 -1.97 -23.10 25.89
N LEU A 10 -2.63 -23.55 24.82
CA LEU A 10 -1.96 -23.98 23.61
C LEU A 10 -1.38 -22.72 22.93
N PRO A 11 -0.08 -22.71 22.54
CA PRO A 11 0.44 -21.65 21.70
C PRO A 11 -0.34 -21.67 20.38
N MET A 12 -0.99 -20.56 20.02
CA MET A 12 -1.43 -20.37 18.64
C MET A 12 -0.16 -20.30 17.80
N VAL A 13 0.02 -21.27 16.90
CA VAL A 13 1.01 -21.14 15.83
C VAL A 13 0.48 -20.01 14.95
N VAL A 14 1.20 -18.90 14.90
CA VAL A 14 0.96 -17.85 13.92
C VAL A 14 1.38 -18.44 12.58
N GLU A 15 0.44 -18.65 11.66
CA GLU A 15 0.80 -18.93 10.27
C GLU A 15 1.32 -17.62 9.67
N ALA A 16 2.53 -17.69 9.11
CA ALA A 16 3.23 -16.59 8.47
C ALA A 16 4.05 -17.16 7.31
N GLY A 17 4.15 -16.39 6.23
CA GLY A 17 4.88 -16.73 5.02
C GLY A 17 6.36 -16.41 5.14
N GLU A 18 7.15 -16.86 4.17
CA GLU A 18 8.50 -16.35 4.00
C GLU A 18 8.43 -14.97 3.34
N VAL A 19 8.99 -13.95 4.00
CA VAL A 19 9.10 -12.59 3.45
C VAL A 19 10.14 -12.58 2.33
N LEU A 20 9.70 -12.31 1.10
CA LEU A 20 10.55 -12.22 -0.09
C LEU A 20 11.19 -10.84 -0.24
N TRP A 21 10.49 -9.80 0.19
CA TRP A 21 10.95 -8.42 0.15
C TRP A 21 10.22 -7.59 1.22
N SER A 22 10.93 -6.70 1.89
CA SER A 22 10.35 -5.75 2.86
C SER A 22 10.74 -4.32 2.52
N GLY A 23 9.77 -3.42 2.52
CA GLY A 23 9.98 -1.98 2.35
C GLY A 23 10.04 -1.22 3.67
N PHE A 24 10.30 -1.89 4.79
CA PHE A 24 10.29 -1.29 6.13
C PHE A 24 11.39 -0.24 6.31
N PHE A 25 11.08 0.79 7.09
CA PHE A 25 11.95 1.89 7.44
C PHE A 25 12.44 1.70 8.88
N ASN A 26 13.73 1.47 9.04
CA ASN A 26 14.35 1.47 10.37
C ASN A 26 14.45 2.90 10.94
N GLU A 27 14.70 3.05 12.24
CA GLU A 27 14.76 4.35 12.93
C GLU A 27 15.76 5.35 12.30
N SER A 28 16.82 4.85 11.67
CA SER A 28 17.86 5.68 11.05
C SER A 28 17.57 6.08 9.60
N ALA A 29 16.52 5.54 8.98
CA ALA A 29 16.15 5.87 7.62
C ALA A 29 15.71 7.34 7.51
N THR A 30 16.09 7.97 6.42
CA THR A 30 15.77 9.37 6.14
C THR A 30 15.28 9.53 4.71
N VAL A 31 14.54 10.61 4.45
CA VAL A 31 14.06 10.91 3.10
C VAL A 31 15.22 11.09 2.10
N ALA A 32 16.39 11.53 2.57
CA ALA A 32 17.59 11.66 1.73
C ALA A 32 18.12 10.31 1.22
N ASP A 33 17.74 9.18 1.84
CA ASP A 33 18.19 7.87 1.39
C ASP A 33 17.60 7.47 0.04
N PHE A 34 16.40 7.99 -0.30
CA PHE A 34 15.77 7.80 -1.61
C PHE A 34 16.58 8.44 -2.75
N ASP A 35 17.32 9.51 -2.48
CA ASP A 35 18.15 10.21 -3.48
C ASP A 35 19.43 9.43 -3.83
N ASN A 36 19.77 8.38 -3.08
CA ASN A 36 20.90 7.50 -3.40
C ASN A 36 20.60 6.52 -4.54
N TRP A 37 19.31 6.24 -4.77
CA TRP A 37 18.87 5.39 -5.87
C TRP A 37 18.97 6.14 -7.20
N SER A 38 19.42 5.46 -8.25
CA SER A 38 19.33 5.94 -9.63
C SER A 38 19.36 4.77 -10.60
N TRP A 39 18.98 5.00 -11.86
CA TRP A 39 19.10 3.98 -12.91
C TRP A 39 20.51 3.39 -13.07
N SER A 40 21.55 4.15 -12.74
CA SER A 40 22.94 3.66 -12.75
C SER A 40 23.43 3.10 -11.40
N ASN A 41 22.66 3.29 -10.34
CA ASN A 41 22.99 2.87 -8.97
C ASN A 41 21.71 2.47 -8.23
N GLN A 42 21.17 1.31 -8.58
CA GLN A 42 19.93 0.76 -8.05
C GLN A 42 20.14 0.14 -6.65
N VAL A 43 20.28 0.99 -5.63
CA VAL A 43 20.54 0.63 -4.23
C VAL A 43 19.32 0.88 -3.34
N GLY A 44 19.31 0.31 -2.13
CA GLY A 44 18.19 0.43 -1.21
C GLY A 44 17.00 -0.45 -1.62
N ASP A 45 15.90 -0.32 -0.87
CA ASP A 45 14.71 -1.15 -1.03
C ASP A 45 13.63 -0.51 -1.91
N TRP A 46 13.82 0.76 -2.28
CA TRP A 46 12.86 1.56 -3.02
C TRP A 46 13.48 2.24 -4.24
N GLN A 47 12.81 2.13 -5.38
CA GLN A 47 13.04 2.95 -6.56
C GLN A 47 12.28 4.26 -6.41
N TRP A 48 12.95 5.37 -6.70
CA TRP A 48 12.38 6.71 -6.60
C TRP A 48 12.67 7.51 -7.86
N TYR A 49 11.68 7.57 -8.76
CA TYR A 49 11.78 8.34 -10.00
C TYR A 49 10.46 8.88 -10.53
N ILE A 50 9.32 8.44 -9.98
CA ILE A 50 7.99 8.90 -10.38
C ILE A 50 7.55 9.99 -9.40
N HIS A 51 8.03 11.20 -9.66
CA HIS A 51 7.76 12.36 -8.85
C HIS A 51 7.88 13.67 -9.65
N GLY A 52 7.45 14.77 -9.04
CA GLY A 52 7.60 16.11 -9.60
C GLY A 52 9.02 16.67 -9.50
N SER A 53 9.22 17.92 -9.89
CA SER A 53 10.56 18.53 -10.00
C SER A 53 11.16 19.12 -8.72
N ALA A 54 10.38 19.28 -7.65
CA ALA A 54 10.87 19.71 -6.34
C ALA A 54 11.74 18.64 -5.62
N ALA A 55 12.34 19.03 -4.49
CA ALA A 55 13.16 18.15 -3.65
C ALA A 55 12.35 17.00 -3.05
N THR A 56 12.98 15.86 -2.76
CA THR A 56 12.30 14.65 -2.29
C THR A 56 11.52 14.85 -1.00
N GLU A 57 12.00 15.64 -0.03
CA GLU A 57 11.28 15.99 1.21
C GLU A 57 9.95 16.72 1.01
N LYS A 58 9.71 17.23 -0.20
CA LYS A 58 8.45 17.85 -0.60
C LYS A 58 7.35 16.80 -0.74
N TYR A 59 7.71 15.62 -1.25
CA TYR A 59 6.79 14.54 -1.58
C TYR A 59 6.81 13.42 -0.55
N LEU A 60 7.97 13.18 0.08
CA LEU A 60 8.15 12.10 1.05
C LEU A 60 8.47 12.64 2.44
N GLY A 61 7.98 11.97 3.46
CA GLY A 61 8.35 12.21 4.86
C GLY A 61 8.40 10.91 5.65
N LEU A 62 9.46 10.68 6.43
CA LEU A 62 9.55 9.52 7.33
C LEU A 62 9.38 9.95 8.78
N SER A 63 8.56 9.20 9.53
CA SER A 63 8.35 9.42 10.97
C SER A 63 7.70 8.20 11.62
N SER A 64 8.00 7.96 12.90
CA SER A 64 7.27 6.97 13.70
C SER A 64 5.80 7.34 13.92
N ASP A 65 5.42 8.61 13.72
CA ASP A 65 4.03 9.07 13.76
C ASP A 65 3.25 8.75 12.46
N TYR A 66 3.93 8.32 11.40
CA TYR A 66 3.34 8.06 10.08
C TYR A 66 3.01 6.59 9.83
N LYS A 67 3.12 5.72 10.83
CA LYS A 67 2.80 4.29 10.72
C LYS A 67 1.57 3.87 11.52
N ASN A 68 1.04 2.69 11.20
CA ASN A 68 0.07 2.03 12.05
C ASN A 68 0.71 1.76 13.42
N PRO A 69 0.19 2.30 14.53
CA PRO A 69 0.78 2.09 15.85
C PRO A 69 0.71 0.63 16.32
N ALA A 70 -0.09 -0.21 15.67
CA ALA A 70 -0.14 -1.65 15.91
C ALA A 70 0.97 -2.43 15.20
N ASP A 71 1.63 -1.82 14.21
CA ASP A 71 2.79 -2.39 13.53
C ASP A 71 4.05 -2.16 14.36
N SER A 72 4.63 -3.26 14.83
CA SER A 72 5.87 -3.28 15.60
C SER A 72 7.09 -3.69 14.78
N SER A 73 6.90 -4.05 13.51
CA SER A 73 7.98 -4.49 12.61
C SER A 73 8.64 -3.32 11.88
N ASP A 74 7.87 -2.27 11.59
CA ASP A 74 8.31 -1.06 10.94
C ASP A 74 8.62 0.03 11.98
N GLU A 75 9.79 0.67 11.97
CA GLU A 75 10.13 1.70 12.99
C GLU A 75 9.55 3.07 12.61
N GLN A 76 9.37 3.32 11.31
CA GLN A 76 8.78 4.54 10.76
C GLN A 76 7.73 4.21 9.71
N GLY A 77 6.74 5.08 9.56
CA GLY A 77 5.92 5.09 8.35
C GLY A 77 6.38 6.17 7.40
N ILE A 78 5.80 6.15 6.20
CA ILE A 78 6.05 7.15 5.16
C ILE A 78 4.78 7.94 4.87
N ARG A 79 4.91 9.26 4.85
CA ARG A 79 3.95 10.18 4.23
C ARG A 79 4.34 10.34 2.76
N ILE A 80 3.41 10.09 1.85
CA ILE A 80 3.53 10.39 0.42
C ILE A 80 2.55 11.53 0.11
N THR A 81 3.03 12.53 -0.63
CA THR A 81 2.34 13.78 -0.88
C THR A 81 2.27 14.10 -2.37
N ILE A 82 1.08 14.41 -2.85
CA ILE A 82 0.85 15.17 -4.09
C ILE A 82 0.42 16.61 -3.76
N ASP A 83 0.78 17.61 -4.56
CA ASP A 83 0.63 19.02 -4.15
C ASP A 83 0.48 20.10 -5.24
N GLY A 84 0.16 19.70 -6.47
CA GLY A 84 0.16 20.59 -7.62
C GLY A 84 1.54 20.81 -8.23
N THR A 85 2.59 20.17 -7.72
CA THR A 85 3.90 20.10 -8.37
C THR A 85 4.35 18.68 -8.70
N SER A 86 3.59 17.66 -8.26
CA SER A 86 3.86 16.23 -8.43
C SER A 86 3.57 15.71 -9.85
N PHE A 87 4.06 16.40 -10.87
CA PHE A 87 3.90 15.99 -12.28
C PHE A 87 5.17 15.33 -12.80
N TRP A 88 5.09 14.04 -13.08
CA TRP A 88 6.19 13.27 -13.64
C TRP A 88 6.16 13.28 -15.17
N ASN A 89 7.33 13.46 -15.80
CA ASN A 89 7.54 13.28 -17.24
C ASN A 89 6.55 14.05 -18.16
N GLY A 90 6.12 15.25 -17.74
CA GLY A 90 5.19 16.10 -18.50
C GLY A 90 3.75 15.57 -18.56
N GLN A 91 3.40 14.58 -17.73
CA GLN A 91 2.03 14.09 -17.57
C GLN A 91 1.16 15.15 -16.88
N ILE A 92 -0.16 14.97 -17.00
CA ILE A 92 -1.18 15.82 -16.37
C ILE A 92 -1.75 15.19 -15.09
N MET A 93 -1.42 13.94 -14.81
CA MET A 93 -1.78 13.24 -13.58
C MET A 93 -0.76 13.62 -12.49
N GLU A 94 -1.24 13.87 -11.28
CA GLU A 94 -0.34 14.02 -10.13
C GLU A 94 0.09 12.66 -9.64
N ARG A 95 1.39 12.48 -9.40
CA ARG A 95 2.03 11.21 -9.08
C ARG A 95 3.16 11.40 -8.10
N SER A 96 3.15 10.62 -7.03
CA SER A 96 4.28 10.41 -6.16
C SER A 96 4.27 8.94 -5.76
N GLU A 97 5.20 8.18 -6.32
CA GLU A 97 5.17 6.72 -6.26
C GLU A 97 6.59 6.17 -6.02
N ILE A 98 6.69 5.24 -5.09
CA ILE A 98 7.87 4.41 -4.86
C ILE A 98 7.57 2.99 -5.31
N ILE A 99 8.57 2.31 -5.85
CA ILE A 99 8.43 0.95 -6.39
C ILE A 99 9.46 0.06 -5.69
N PRO A 100 9.16 -1.22 -5.37
CA PRO A 100 10.16 -2.14 -4.83
C PRO A 100 11.46 -2.18 -5.66
N GLN A 101 12.60 -2.02 -4.99
CA GLN A 101 13.92 -2.30 -5.55
C GLN A 101 14.36 -3.67 -5.03
N THR A 102 14.23 -4.70 -5.87
CA THR A 102 14.58 -6.07 -5.47
C THR A 102 15.16 -6.88 -6.62
N LYS A 103 15.71 -8.04 -6.28
CA LYS A 103 16.04 -9.13 -7.21
C LYS A 103 15.18 -10.38 -6.96
N ALA A 104 14.37 -10.38 -5.90
CA ALA A 104 13.42 -11.43 -5.63
C ALA A 104 12.39 -11.49 -6.77
N ASP A 105 11.91 -12.70 -7.06
CA ASP A 105 10.77 -12.88 -7.94
C ASP A 105 9.50 -12.56 -7.15
N LEU A 106 8.84 -11.46 -7.50
CA LEU A 106 7.56 -11.07 -6.94
C LEU A 106 6.39 -11.44 -7.87
N GLY A 107 6.62 -12.18 -8.96
CA GLY A 107 5.62 -12.42 -10.01
C GLY A 107 5.28 -13.87 -10.28
N SER A 108 5.64 -14.79 -9.37
CA SER A 108 5.43 -16.23 -9.52
C SER A 108 4.83 -16.84 -8.25
N GLY A 109 4.10 -17.94 -8.41
CA GLY A 109 3.50 -18.67 -7.29
C GLY A 109 2.35 -17.90 -6.61
N HIS A 110 2.17 -18.15 -5.31
CA HIS A 110 1.10 -17.57 -4.51
C HIS A 110 1.69 -16.63 -3.45
N LEU A 111 1.55 -15.33 -3.67
CA LEU A 111 2.15 -14.28 -2.86
C LEU A 111 1.11 -13.36 -2.24
N PHE A 112 1.48 -12.78 -1.10
CA PHE A 112 0.72 -11.74 -0.41
C PHE A 112 1.46 -10.41 -0.45
N TYR A 113 0.78 -9.37 -0.94
CA TYR A 113 1.31 -8.01 -1.02
C TYR A 113 0.70 -7.15 0.07
N HIS A 114 1.43 -6.95 1.15
CA HIS A 114 0.99 -6.26 2.35
C HIS A 114 1.26 -4.77 2.28
N PHE A 115 0.31 -3.99 2.79
CA PHE A 115 0.49 -2.58 3.09
C PHE A 115 -0.62 -2.12 4.04
N SER A 116 -0.31 -1.13 4.86
CA SER A 116 -1.31 -0.38 5.61
C SER A 116 -1.33 1.06 5.13
N LEU A 117 -2.50 1.68 5.07
CA LEU A 117 -2.64 3.09 4.73
C LEU A 117 -3.59 3.85 5.67
N SER A 118 -3.38 5.14 5.79
CA SER A 118 -4.24 6.09 6.50
C SER A 118 -4.20 7.45 5.81
N THR A 119 -5.15 8.31 6.14
CA THR A 119 -5.16 9.73 5.77
C THR A 119 -5.29 10.61 7.02
N ALA A 120 -5.16 11.91 6.86
CA ALA A 120 -5.44 12.89 7.91
C ALA A 120 -6.51 13.89 7.47
N LYS A 121 -7.04 14.67 8.43
CA LYS A 121 -7.97 15.76 8.11
C LYS A 121 -7.27 16.93 7.41
N ASN A 122 -6.01 17.16 7.76
CA ASN A 122 -5.16 18.10 7.05
C ASN A 122 -4.68 17.40 5.79
N ASN A 123 -4.69 18.11 4.66
CA ASN A 123 -4.31 17.57 3.34
C ASN A 123 -5.06 16.25 3.03
N ALA A 124 -6.36 16.21 3.34
CA ALA A 124 -7.18 15.04 3.04
C ALA A 124 -7.30 14.85 1.51
N PRO A 125 -7.24 13.60 1.01
CA PRO A 125 -7.42 13.33 -0.42
C PRO A 125 -8.77 13.81 -0.93
N ASN A 126 -8.80 14.42 -2.12
CA ASN A 126 -9.99 15.10 -2.61
C ASN A 126 -11.01 14.11 -3.21
N PRO A 127 -12.20 13.92 -2.63
CA PRO A 127 -13.16 12.92 -3.11
C PRO A 127 -13.77 13.26 -4.49
N ALA A 128 -13.51 14.44 -5.06
CA ALA A 128 -13.96 14.82 -6.40
C ALA A 128 -13.06 14.30 -7.55
N PHE A 129 -11.87 13.79 -7.23
CA PHE A 129 -10.89 13.32 -8.22
C PHE A 129 -10.66 11.81 -8.06
N GLU A 130 -10.47 11.11 -9.17
CA GLU A 130 -10.10 9.69 -9.13
C GLU A 130 -8.64 9.56 -8.73
N HIS A 131 -8.39 8.66 -7.77
CA HIS A 131 -7.09 8.24 -7.33
C HIS A 131 -6.90 6.76 -7.64
N GLN A 132 -5.70 6.40 -8.08
CA GLN A 132 -5.21 5.03 -8.20
C GLN A 132 -4.08 4.85 -7.18
N ILE A 133 -4.21 3.83 -6.35
CA ILE A 133 -3.46 3.69 -5.09
C ILE A 133 -2.98 2.25 -4.98
N ALA A 134 -1.72 2.05 -4.58
CA ALA A 134 -1.13 0.70 -4.42
C ALA A 134 -1.39 -0.19 -5.64
N PHE A 135 -1.12 0.31 -6.84
CA PHE A 135 -1.52 -0.30 -8.11
C PHE A 135 -0.37 -0.99 -8.81
N PHE A 136 -0.66 -2.03 -9.60
CA PHE A 136 0.31 -2.53 -10.59
C PHE A 136 0.21 -1.72 -11.89
N GLU A 137 1.29 -1.58 -12.66
CA GLU A 137 1.32 -0.82 -13.93
C GLU A 137 0.24 -1.29 -14.92
N SER A 138 -0.11 -2.59 -14.92
CA SER A 138 -1.19 -3.12 -15.77
C SER A 138 -2.60 -2.91 -15.21
N HIS A 139 -2.70 -2.41 -13.98
CA HIS A 139 -3.94 -2.21 -13.22
C HIS A 139 -4.79 -3.49 -13.05
N PHE A 140 -4.16 -4.67 -13.06
CA PHE A 140 -4.89 -5.93 -12.82
C PHE A 140 -5.50 -5.97 -11.41
N THR A 141 -4.86 -5.31 -10.44
CA THR A 141 -5.45 -4.99 -9.14
C THR A 141 -4.91 -3.66 -8.61
N GLU A 142 -5.76 -2.93 -7.90
CA GLU A 142 -5.44 -1.62 -7.31
C GLU A 142 -6.49 -1.21 -6.28
N LEU A 143 -6.15 -0.24 -5.44
CA LEU A 143 -7.14 0.56 -4.75
C LEU A 143 -7.51 1.79 -5.58
N LYS A 144 -8.77 2.24 -5.48
CA LYS A 144 -9.23 3.51 -6.03
C LYS A 144 -9.96 4.34 -4.99
N TYR A 145 -9.82 5.66 -5.04
CA TYR A 145 -10.54 6.60 -4.19
C TYR A 145 -11.08 7.78 -4.99
N GLY A 146 -12.15 8.40 -4.50
CA GLY A 146 -12.76 9.56 -5.12
C GLY A 146 -13.69 9.24 -6.28
N LEU A 147 -14.23 10.28 -6.90
CA LEU A 147 -15.15 10.19 -8.02
C LEU A 147 -14.43 9.59 -9.24
N LEU A 148 -14.79 8.37 -9.61
CA LEU A 148 -14.23 7.70 -10.78
C LEU A 148 -14.51 8.50 -12.06
N SER A 149 -13.54 8.55 -12.95
CA SER A 149 -13.62 9.22 -14.24
C SER A 149 -14.80 8.69 -15.05
N GLY A 150 -15.65 9.61 -15.51
CA GLY A 150 -16.88 9.29 -16.23
C GLY A 150 -18.07 8.88 -15.34
N ALA A 151 -17.89 8.75 -14.02
CA ALA A 151 -19.01 8.54 -13.11
C ALA A 151 -19.86 9.81 -12.94
N SER A 152 -21.15 9.63 -12.63
CA SER A 152 -22.04 10.73 -12.27
C SER A 152 -21.84 11.13 -10.81
N GLY A 153 -21.79 12.43 -10.52
CA GLY A 153 -21.67 12.95 -9.17
C GLY A 153 -20.73 14.16 -9.11
N SER A 154 -20.49 14.66 -7.92
CA SER A 154 -19.47 15.68 -7.64
C SER A 154 -18.34 15.19 -6.76
N GLU A 155 -18.59 14.15 -5.95
CA GLU A 155 -17.63 13.58 -5.00
C GLU A 155 -18.03 12.14 -4.67
N ASP A 156 -17.06 11.34 -4.24
CA ASP A 156 -17.27 9.97 -3.77
C ASP A 156 -16.22 9.58 -2.73
N ASN A 157 -16.62 9.43 -1.47
CA ASN A 157 -15.70 9.20 -0.35
C ASN A 157 -15.29 7.72 -0.14
N LYS A 158 -15.62 6.82 -1.07
CA LYS A 158 -15.28 5.41 -0.89
C LYS A 158 -13.85 5.10 -1.33
N LEU A 159 -13.13 4.39 -0.47
CA LEU A 159 -11.95 3.61 -0.84
C LEU A 159 -12.43 2.27 -1.39
N ARG A 160 -12.00 1.92 -2.59
CA ARG A 160 -12.41 0.73 -3.34
C ARG A 160 -11.20 -0.13 -3.59
N TRP A 161 -11.40 -1.44 -3.56
CA TRP A 161 -10.48 -2.37 -4.19
C TRP A 161 -11.07 -2.88 -5.51
N CYS A 162 -10.21 -2.90 -6.52
CA CYS A 162 -10.57 -3.19 -7.90
C CYS A 162 -9.73 -4.35 -8.46
N VAL A 163 -10.35 -5.12 -9.35
CA VAL A 163 -9.70 -6.13 -10.20
C VAL A 163 -10.09 -5.82 -11.64
N ASP A 164 -9.09 -5.68 -12.52
CA ASP A 164 -9.28 -5.29 -13.93
C ASP A 164 -10.24 -4.08 -14.09
N GLY A 165 -10.05 -3.06 -13.25
CA GLY A 165 -10.86 -1.83 -13.23
C GLY A 165 -12.26 -1.95 -12.63
N THR A 166 -12.70 -3.13 -12.21
CA THR A 166 -14.02 -3.36 -11.59
C THR A 166 -13.91 -3.41 -10.07
N SER A 167 -14.75 -2.67 -9.35
CA SER A 167 -14.76 -2.69 -7.88
C SER A 167 -15.42 -3.97 -7.34
N HIS A 168 -14.71 -4.65 -6.44
CA HIS A 168 -15.18 -5.86 -5.77
C HIS A 168 -15.34 -5.72 -4.26
N TRP A 169 -14.71 -4.69 -3.68
CA TRP A 169 -14.86 -4.33 -2.27
C TRP A 169 -14.76 -2.81 -2.13
N ALA A 170 -15.45 -2.26 -1.13
CA ALA A 170 -15.36 -0.83 -0.82
C ALA A 170 -15.71 -0.54 0.65
N THR A 171 -15.16 0.55 1.16
CA THR A 171 -15.46 1.13 2.47
C THR A 171 -15.45 2.65 2.39
N GLU A 172 -16.04 3.34 3.36
CA GLU A 172 -15.85 4.79 3.51
C GLU A 172 -14.44 5.08 4.02
N LEU A 173 -13.79 6.08 3.44
CA LEU A 173 -12.49 6.57 3.91
C LEU A 173 -12.69 7.53 5.09
N GLU A 174 -12.13 7.16 6.23
CA GLU A 174 -12.20 7.93 7.48
C GLU A 174 -10.79 8.41 7.86
N ALA A 175 -10.63 9.72 7.97
CA ALA A 175 -9.34 10.31 8.35
C ALA A 175 -8.89 9.83 9.74
N GLY A 176 -7.63 9.38 9.82
CA GLY A 176 -6.99 8.83 11.02
C GLY A 176 -7.27 7.35 11.26
N THR A 177 -8.09 6.70 10.42
CA THR A 177 -8.28 5.25 10.45
C THR A 177 -7.19 4.57 9.63
N TRP A 178 -6.49 3.62 10.24
CA TRP A 178 -5.58 2.72 9.55
C TRP A 178 -6.35 1.57 8.91
N TYR A 179 -6.18 1.40 7.61
CA TYR A 179 -6.70 0.31 6.82
C TYR A 179 -5.54 -0.60 6.44
N ASN A 180 -5.62 -1.86 6.80
CA ASN A 180 -4.59 -2.85 6.53
C ASN A 180 -5.08 -3.73 5.38
N PHE A 181 -4.21 -4.01 4.42
CA PHE A 181 -4.51 -4.81 3.26
C PHE A 181 -3.43 -5.85 2.99
N ALA A 182 -3.84 -6.98 2.42
CA ALA A 182 -2.97 -7.82 1.64
C ALA A 182 -3.68 -8.23 0.35
N TYR A 183 -3.07 -7.97 -0.81
CA TYR A 183 -3.51 -8.58 -2.05
C TYR A 183 -3.05 -10.04 -2.06
N ASP A 184 -4.01 -10.95 -2.25
CA ASP A 184 -3.83 -12.40 -2.24
C ASP A 184 -3.70 -12.85 -3.69
N ILE A 185 -2.48 -12.91 -4.22
CA ILE A 185 -2.23 -13.06 -5.65
C ILE A 185 -1.65 -14.45 -5.92
N ASP A 186 -2.40 -15.26 -6.65
CA ASP A 186 -1.92 -16.52 -7.21
C ASP A 186 -1.60 -16.29 -8.70
N PHE A 187 -0.32 -16.10 -9.00
CA PHE A 187 0.18 -15.87 -10.35
C PHE A 187 0.06 -17.12 -11.24
N ASP A 188 0.12 -18.32 -10.65
CA ASP A 188 -0.01 -19.58 -11.37
C ASP A 188 -1.48 -19.85 -11.76
N ALA A 189 -2.42 -19.58 -10.86
CA ALA A 189 -3.85 -19.70 -11.10
C ALA A 189 -4.48 -18.47 -11.77
N GLN A 190 -3.72 -17.38 -11.88
CA GLN A 190 -4.17 -16.09 -12.39
C GLN A 190 -5.39 -15.54 -11.64
N THR A 191 -5.29 -15.52 -10.31
CA THR A 191 -6.35 -14.99 -9.44
C THR A 191 -5.82 -13.99 -8.44
N VAL A 192 -6.70 -13.06 -8.05
CA VAL A 192 -6.40 -12.06 -7.02
C VAL A 192 -7.58 -11.91 -6.05
N GLY A 193 -7.29 -12.05 -4.77
CA GLY A 193 -8.20 -11.84 -3.65
C GLY A 193 -7.78 -10.64 -2.80
N LEU A 194 -8.56 -10.36 -1.77
CA LEU A 194 -8.29 -9.28 -0.82
C LEU A 194 -8.46 -9.75 0.61
N TRP A 195 -7.42 -9.52 1.40
CA TRP A 195 -7.49 -9.50 2.86
C TRP A 195 -7.51 -8.06 3.33
N ALA A 196 -8.35 -7.78 4.31
CA ALA A 196 -8.47 -6.43 4.87
C ALA A 196 -8.81 -6.45 6.37
N SER A 197 -8.37 -5.41 7.08
CA SER A 197 -8.79 -5.11 8.45
C SER A 197 -8.56 -3.63 8.77
N ASN A 198 -8.95 -3.19 9.98
CA ASN A 198 -8.73 -1.81 10.43
C ASN A 198 -7.98 -1.77 11.77
N GLY A 199 -7.14 -0.75 11.95
CA GLY A 199 -6.38 -0.52 13.17
C GLY A 199 -5.49 -1.71 13.51
N SER A 200 -5.66 -2.29 14.69
CA SER A 200 -4.90 -3.44 15.17
C SER A 200 -5.55 -4.80 14.92
N HIS A 201 -6.70 -4.86 14.22
CA HIS A 201 -7.38 -6.14 13.97
C HIS A 201 -6.57 -6.98 12.98
N PRO A 202 -6.48 -8.31 13.19
CA PRO A 202 -5.85 -9.18 12.20
C PRO A 202 -6.59 -9.11 10.87
N LEU A 203 -5.85 -9.29 9.78
CA LEU A 203 -6.39 -9.41 8.44
C LEU A 203 -7.39 -10.56 8.37
N ALA A 204 -8.48 -10.35 7.65
CA ALA A 204 -9.42 -11.39 7.26
C ALA A 204 -9.65 -11.33 5.75
N GLN A 205 -9.80 -12.50 5.11
CA GLN A 205 -10.15 -12.55 3.70
C GLN A 205 -11.56 -11.97 3.50
N VAL A 206 -11.63 -10.80 2.87
CA VAL A 206 -12.89 -10.11 2.58
C VAL A 206 -13.38 -10.40 1.17
N VAL A 207 -12.48 -10.77 0.26
CA VAL A 207 -12.81 -11.29 -1.07
C VAL A 207 -11.87 -12.44 -1.42
N SER A 208 -12.42 -13.58 -1.80
CA SER A 208 -11.68 -14.73 -2.31
C SER A 208 -11.21 -14.51 -3.76
N GLY A 209 -10.16 -15.20 -4.19
CA GLY A 209 -9.55 -15.08 -5.53
C GLY A 209 -10.54 -14.94 -6.68
N ILE A 210 -10.46 -13.82 -7.40
CA ILE A 210 -11.16 -13.51 -8.64
C ILE A 210 -10.17 -13.67 -9.78
N SER A 211 -10.60 -14.24 -10.92
CA SER A 211 -9.75 -14.32 -12.11
C SER A 211 -9.34 -12.93 -12.58
N GLY A 212 -8.04 -12.74 -12.86
CA GLY A 212 -7.49 -11.48 -13.36
C GLY A 212 -6.23 -11.73 -14.19
N SER A 213 -5.79 -10.72 -14.94
CA SER A 213 -4.57 -10.82 -15.76
C SER A 213 -3.31 -10.56 -14.93
N THR A 214 -3.08 -11.36 -13.89
CA THR A 214 -1.99 -11.17 -12.92
C THR A 214 -0.62 -11.30 -13.60
N SER A 215 0.07 -10.18 -13.76
CA SER A 215 1.42 -10.15 -14.31
C SER A 215 2.16 -8.94 -13.75
N THR A 216 3.39 -9.17 -13.32
CA THR A 216 4.32 -8.17 -12.81
C THR A 216 5.72 -8.50 -13.30
N ASN A 217 6.54 -7.48 -13.53
CA ASN A 217 7.98 -7.64 -13.77
C ASN A 217 8.81 -7.52 -12.48
N SER A 218 8.16 -7.57 -11.30
CA SER A 218 8.73 -7.33 -9.96
C SER A 218 9.25 -5.91 -9.71
N ALA A 219 8.94 -4.96 -10.61
CA ALA A 219 9.36 -3.56 -10.58
C ALA A 219 8.25 -2.64 -11.14
N ASP A 220 6.99 -3.02 -10.92
CA ASP A 220 5.80 -2.34 -11.45
C ASP A 220 4.62 -2.33 -10.47
N TRP A 221 4.91 -2.51 -9.17
CA TRP A 221 3.96 -2.28 -8.09
C TRP A 221 4.24 -0.90 -7.47
N HIS A 222 3.28 0.01 -7.61
CA HIS A 222 3.40 1.41 -7.28
C HIS A 222 2.79 1.67 -5.91
N ILE A 223 3.64 1.94 -4.92
CA ILE A 223 3.23 2.41 -3.59
C ILE A 223 3.19 3.93 -3.61
N GLY A 224 2.03 4.48 -3.28
CA GLY A 224 1.72 5.90 -3.41
C GLY A 224 0.43 6.11 -4.18
N GLU A 225 0.30 7.29 -4.75
CA GLU A 225 -0.93 7.74 -5.38
C GLU A 225 -0.70 8.40 -6.74
N LEU A 226 -1.55 8.02 -7.70
CA LEU A 226 -1.78 8.72 -8.94
C LEU A 226 -3.17 9.35 -8.88
N ARG A 227 -3.27 10.67 -9.06
CA ARG A 227 -4.56 11.38 -9.14
C ARG A 227 -4.81 11.88 -10.56
N LEU A 228 -5.92 11.43 -11.15
CA LEU A 228 -6.37 11.92 -12.46
C LEU A 228 -6.84 13.37 -12.35
N ASP A 229 -6.80 14.09 -13.47
CA ASP A 229 -7.28 15.48 -13.54
C ASP A 229 -8.82 15.57 -13.52
N ASN A 230 -9.53 14.49 -13.87
CA ASN A 230 -10.99 14.43 -14.02
C ASN A 230 -11.58 15.63 -14.80
N GLY A 231 -10.83 16.20 -15.75
CA GLY A 231 -11.22 17.39 -16.50
C GLY A 231 -11.13 18.72 -15.72
N GLY A 232 -10.50 18.74 -14.55
CA GLY A 232 -10.26 19.90 -13.70
C GLY A 232 -8.80 20.01 -13.24
N SER A 233 -8.54 20.90 -12.29
CA SER A 233 -7.24 21.01 -11.63
C SER A 233 -7.42 21.18 -10.12
N ASN A 234 -6.47 20.64 -9.36
CA ASN A 234 -6.42 20.79 -7.91
C ASN A 234 -4.94 20.85 -7.48
N SER A 235 -4.48 22.01 -7.01
CA SER A 235 -3.11 22.17 -6.52
C SER A 235 -3.03 22.10 -4.99
N THR A 236 -4.07 21.59 -4.33
CA THR A 236 -4.09 21.41 -2.88
C THR A 236 -3.25 20.18 -2.56
N SER A 237 -2.41 20.29 -1.53
CA SER A 237 -1.67 19.14 -1.01
C SER A 237 -2.60 18.06 -0.50
N GLU A 238 -2.26 16.81 -0.80
CA GLU A 238 -2.93 15.62 -0.30
C GLU A 238 -1.86 14.68 0.26
N ASP A 239 -2.10 14.16 1.47
CA ASP A 239 -1.17 13.31 2.19
C ASP A 239 -1.78 11.92 2.43
N TRP A 240 -1.08 10.88 2.00
CA TRP A 240 -1.33 9.49 2.37
C TRP A 240 -0.20 9.00 3.27
N PHE A 241 -0.56 8.28 4.33
CA PHE A 241 0.38 7.68 5.28
C PHE A 241 0.41 6.18 5.10
N TRP A 242 1.59 5.59 5.12
CA TRP A 242 1.81 4.19 4.78
C TRP A 242 2.78 3.53 5.75
N SER A 243 2.57 2.24 6.03
CA SER A 243 3.52 1.41 6.79
C SER A 243 3.25 -0.08 6.54
N GLY A 244 4.13 -0.94 7.04
CA GLY A 244 3.91 -2.39 6.98
C GLY A 244 3.86 -2.90 5.54
N ILE A 245 4.73 -2.36 4.68
CA ILE A 245 4.78 -2.67 3.26
C ILE A 245 5.79 -3.79 3.00
N PHE A 246 5.32 -4.96 2.60
CA PHE A 246 6.17 -6.12 2.31
C PHE A 246 5.46 -7.12 1.40
N VAL A 247 6.23 -8.08 0.87
CA VAL A 247 5.71 -9.20 0.08
C VAL A 247 6.20 -10.51 0.70
N GLU A 248 5.29 -11.45 0.89
CA GLU A 248 5.60 -12.79 1.42
C GLU A 248 4.94 -13.90 0.59
N GLU A 249 5.45 -15.11 0.72
CA GLU A 249 4.79 -16.31 0.21
C GLU A 249 3.56 -16.70 1.06
N ALA A 250 2.68 -17.54 0.53
CA ALA A 250 1.66 -18.19 1.35
C ALA A 250 2.29 -19.08 2.46
N PRO A 251 1.68 -19.18 3.66
CA PRO A 251 0.41 -18.58 4.09
C PRO A 251 0.54 -17.13 4.59
N VAL A 252 -0.58 -16.39 4.60
CA VAL A 252 -0.60 -14.97 5.01
C VAL A 252 -0.30 -14.77 6.51
N THR A 253 0.56 -13.80 6.80
CA THR A 253 0.78 -13.17 8.09
C THR A 253 -0.40 -12.24 8.39
N ALA A 254 -1.44 -12.77 9.04
CA ALA A 254 -2.64 -11.99 9.33
C ALA A 254 -2.44 -10.94 10.44
N ALA A 255 -1.39 -11.05 11.26
CA ALA A 255 -1.13 -10.13 12.36
C ALA A 255 -0.55 -8.79 11.85
N ILE A 256 -1.10 -7.68 12.35
CA ILE A 256 -0.63 -6.32 11.98
C ILE A 256 0.71 -5.96 12.62
N ALA A 257 1.15 -6.71 13.64
CA ALA A 257 2.46 -6.55 14.27
C ALA A 257 3.64 -6.83 13.31
N GLY A 258 3.35 -7.31 12.10
CA GLY A 258 4.30 -7.68 11.06
C GLY A 258 4.78 -9.13 11.18
N PRO A 259 5.59 -9.59 10.23
CA PRO A 259 6.27 -10.88 10.31
C PRO A 259 7.21 -10.88 11.54
N GLU A 260 7.29 -12.00 12.26
CA GLU A 260 8.26 -12.11 13.36
C GLU A 260 9.68 -11.98 12.81
N ALA A 261 10.53 -11.20 13.47
CA ALA A 261 11.94 -11.10 13.10
C ALA A 261 12.60 -12.48 13.29
N ASN A 262 13.09 -13.07 12.19
CA ASN A 262 13.89 -14.30 12.21
C ASN A 262 15.21 -14.13 12.99
#